data_AF-A0A350BXH4-F1
#
_entry.id   AF-A0A350BXH4-F1
#
_cell.length_a   1.000
_cell.length_b   1.000
_cell.length_c   1.000
_cell.angle_alpha   90.00
_cell.angle_beta   90.00
_cell.angle_gamma   90.00
#
_symmetry.space_group_name_H-M   'P 1'
#
loop_
_entity.id
_entity.type
_entity.pdbx_description
1 polymer ?
#
loop_
_entity_poly.entity_id
_entity_poly.type
_entity_poly.pdbx_seq_one_letter_code
_entity_poly.pdbx_strand_id
1 'polypeptide(L)'
;MTRRPLAFLCVLCIVIFAVLTYFGLPPERGQAEKGAVYKLLEVPRDVTVTGEVLRSEEQEDYSYLFLKQAVLSVHSQTYNISNVRITLKVPVHYAVGVSVSAFGMLKPIEAPTNPGQFDRAFYYRLRGIGYTMSGPQIQVLSSHIHPVSEGLAIVREALRERIRHAFPKEAAGIISAMILGDKSLLTEDVRTGFSMGGVSHMLAISGLHISLFGEGLYRLLLLIPFFGRGRKKGAGALAIVILISYAVLTGLSVATIRAVIMFAVMRGADFAGRTYDPPTAIAFAALLIVIEQPLYVFYSGFILSFLAVTVFTVFYDRSGIVTGLILFLVTLPVILWSFYEFSSYTILINFIVVPL
;
A
#
# COMPACT_ATOMS: atom_id res chain seq x y z
N MET A 1 -13.79 -24.20 14.62
CA MET A 1 -13.87 -22.73 14.82
C MET A 1 -14.70 -22.30 16.04
N THR A 2 -15.30 -23.21 16.80
CA THR A 2 -16.09 -22.90 18.01
C THR A 2 -15.33 -22.16 19.12
N ARG A 3 -14.00 -22.28 19.18
CA ARG A 3 -13.14 -21.57 20.14
C ARG A 3 -12.76 -20.14 19.74
N ARG A 4 -13.11 -19.66 18.53
CA ARG A 4 -12.71 -18.35 17.99
C ARG A 4 -13.88 -17.63 17.30
N PRO A 5 -14.92 -17.20 18.04
CA PRO A 5 -16.13 -16.60 17.45
C PRO A 5 -15.82 -15.30 16.70
N LEU A 6 -14.88 -14.49 17.19
CA LEU A 6 -14.48 -13.24 16.53
C LEU A 6 -13.85 -13.48 15.17
N ALA A 7 -12.91 -14.43 15.08
CA ALA A 7 -12.27 -14.77 13.80
C ALA A 7 -13.29 -15.26 12.76
N PHE A 8 -14.25 -16.09 13.19
CA PHE A 8 -15.33 -16.56 12.33
C PHE A 8 -16.21 -15.41 11.84
N LEU A 9 -16.62 -14.50 12.73
CA LEU A 9 -17.41 -13.33 12.37
C LEU A 9 -16.66 -12.44 11.36
N CYS A 10 -15.36 -12.19 11.58
CA CYS A 10 -14.55 -11.41 10.65
C CYS A 10 -14.50 -12.05 9.26
N VAL A 11 -14.27 -13.36 9.17
CA VAL A 11 -14.26 -14.08 7.89
C VAL A 11 -15.63 -14.03 7.21
N LEU A 12 -16.72 -14.23 7.96
CA LEU A 12 -18.07 -14.13 7.44
C LEU A 12 -18.34 -12.74 6.86
N CYS A 13 -17.99 -11.67 7.57
CA CYS A 13 -18.10 -10.31 7.08
C CYS A 13 -17.28 -10.08 5.80
N ILE A 14 -16.04 -10.59 5.73
CA ILE A 14 -15.21 -10.48 4.53
C ILE A 14 -15.88 -11.17 3.34
N VAL A 15 -16.45 -12.37 3.52
CA VAL A 15 -17.18 -13.08 2.47
C VAL A 15 -18.38 -12.26 2.00
N ILE A 16 -19.15 -11.69 2.92
CA ILE A 16 -20.28 -10.82 2.59
C ILE A 16 -19.80 -9.60 1.79
N PHE A 17 -18.75 -8.91 2.24
CA PHE A 17 -18.18 -7.77 1.51
C PHE A 17 -17.68 -8.17 0.12
N ALA A 18 -17.03 -9.33 -0.02
CA ALA A 18 -16.56 -9.81 -1.32
C ALA A 18 -17.72 -10.07 -2.28
N VAL A 19 -18.80 -10.70 -1.80
CA VAL A 19 -20.02 -10.93 -2.59
C VAL A 19 -20.67 -9.61 -2.97
N LEU A 20 -20.86 -8.68 -2.02
CA LEU A 20 -21.42 -7.37 -2.31
C LEU A 20 -20.58 -6.62 -3.35
N THR A 21 -19.25 -6.63 -3.19
CA THR A 21 -18.33 -5.93 -4.11
C THR A 21 -18.35 -6.54 -5.50
N TYR A 22 -18.48 -7.86 -5.60
CA TYR A 22 -18.67 -8.55 -6.88
C TYR A 22 -19.93 -8.07 -7.62
N PHE A 23 -21.00 -7.77 -6.87
CA PHE A 23 -22.23 -7.18 -7.40
C PHE A 23 -22.21 -5.63 -7.48
N GLY A 24 -21.08 -4.99 -7.18
CA GLY A 24 -20.92 -3.53 -7.26
C GLY A 24 -21.45 -2.73 -6.07
N LEU A 25 -21.56 -3.35 -4.88
CA LEU A 25 -21.99 -2.72 -3.63
C LEU A 25 -20.92 -2.85 -2.52
N PRO A 26 -20.67 -1.82 -1.69
CA PRO A 26 -21.08 -0.43 -1.86
C PRO A 26 -20.50 0.17 -3.16
N PRO A 27 -21.10 1.25 -3.70
CA PRO A 27 -20.51 1.96 -4.84
C PRO A 27 -19.09 2.35 -4.44
N GLU A 28 -18.12 1.97 -5.26
CA GLU A 28 -16.71 2.19 -4.92
C GLU A 28 -16.45 3.68 -4.69
N ARG A 29 -15.42 4.02 -3.91
CA ARG A 29 -14.96 5.42 -3.85
C ARG A 29 -14.64 5.88 -5.27
N GLY A 30 -15.47 6.78 -5.81
CA GLY A 30 -15.38 7.26 -7.20
C GLY A 30 -16.33 6.63 -8.21
N GLN A 31 -17.04 5.54 -7.87
CA GLN A 31 -17.96 4.88 -8.81
C GLN A 31 -19.30 5.57 -8.97
N ALA A 32 -19.64 6.52 -8.08
CA ALA A 32 -20.81 7.38 -8.19
C ALA A 32 -20.79 8.24 -9.47
N GLU A 33 -19.68 8.24 -10.20
CA GLU A 33 -19.45 9.01 -11.42
C GLU A 33 -19.93 8.33 -12.71
N LYS A 34 -20.37 7.06 -12.63
CA LYS A 34 -20.92 6.33 -13.78
C LYS A 34 -22.20 7.03 -14.26
N GLY A 35 -22.06 7.86 -15.29
CA GLY A 35 -23.15 8.62 -15.88
C GLY A 35 -22.67 9.91 -16.54
N ALA A 36 -22.92 11.05 -15.88
CA ALA A 36 -22.69 12.38 -16.45
C ALA A 36 -21.20 12.70 -16.69
N VAL A 37 -20.33 12.37 -15.73
CA VAL A 37 -18.89 12.67 -15.82
C VAL A 37 -18.23 11.90 -16.96
N TYR A 38 -18.55 10.61 -17.12
CA TYR A 38 -18.00 9.80 -18.20
C TYR A 38 -18.38 10.33 -19.58
N LYS A 39 -19.67 10.64 -19.79
CA LYS A 39 -20.16 11.25 -21.04
C LYS A 39 -19.53 12.61 -21.33
N LEU A 40 -19.27 13.42 -20.29
CA LEU A 40 -18.59 14.70 -20.43
C LEU A 40 -17.12 14.54 -20.87
N LEU A 41 -16.47 13.43 -20.51
CA LEU A 41 -15.07 13.13 -20.81
C LEU A 41 -14.87 12.27 -22.07
N GLU A 42 -15.93 11.75 -22.69
CA GLU A 42 -15.85 11.03 -23.98
C GLU A 42 -15.29 11.91 -25.10
N VAL A 43 -15.59 13.21 -25.05
CA VAL A 43 -15.04 14.18 -26.00
C VAL A 43 -13.78 14.82 -25.39
N PRO A 44 -12.60 14.71 -26.03
CA PRO A 44 -11.37 15.33 -25.53
C PRO A 44 -11.55 16.84 -25.42
N ARG A 45 -11.49 17.36 -24.19
CA ARG A 45 -11.62 18.79 -23.89
C ARG A 45 -10.73 19.15 -22.71
N ASP A 46 -10.27 20.39 -22.69
CA ASP A 46 -9.60 20.93 -21.51
C ASP A 46 -10.64 21.25 -20.44
N VAL A 47 -10.35 20.78 -19.23
CA VAL A 47 -11.21 20.94 -18.07
C VAL A 47 -10.37 21.44 -16.90
N THR A 48 -11.05 22.07 -15.93
CA THR A 48 -10.41 22.48 -14.68
C THR A 48 -10.75 21.46 -13.60
N VAL A 49 -9.72 20.91 -12.95
CA VAL A 49 -9.87 20.07 -11.78
C VAL A 49 -9.24 20.76 -10.58
N THR A 50 -10.01 20.94 -9.52
CA THR A 50 -9.50 21.41 -8.23
C THR A 50 -9.37 20.25 -7.26
N GLY A 51 -8.43 20.32 -6.33
CA GLY A 51 -8.26 19.29 -5.31
C GLY A 51 -7.13 19.59 -4.35
N GLU A 52 -7.06 18.81 -3.27
CA GLU A 52 -6.03 18.93 -2.26
C GLU A 52 -4.89 17.96 -2.55
N VAL A 53 -3.63 18.40 -2.42
CA VAL A 53 -2.45 17.57 -2.61
C VAL A 53 -2.40 16.50 -1.52
N LEU A 54 -2.63 15.24 -1.92
CA LEU A 54 -2.47 14.07 -1.07
C LEU A 54 -1.00 13.66 -0.97
N ARG A 55 -0.28 13.72 -2.09
CA ARG A 55 1.11 13.29 -2.20
C ARG A 55 1.76 13.91 -3.43
N SER A 56 3.04 14.26 -3.30
CA SER A 56 3.93 14.65 -4.39
C SER A 56 5.10 13.66 -4.46
N GLU A 57 5.43 13.19 -5.65
CA GLU A 57 6.60 12.33 -5.89
C GLU A 57 7.45 12.95 -7.00
N GLU A 58 8.66 13.39 -6.63
CA GLU A 58 9.62 13.97 -7.55
C GLU A 58 10.50 12.89 -8.18
N GLN A 59 10.70 12.98 -9.49
CA GLN A 59 11.66 12.20 -10.28
C GLN A 59 12.64 13.15 -10.97
N GLU A 60 13.68 12.60 -11.61
CA GLU A 60 14.74 13.40 -12.25
C GLU A 60 14.18 14.45 -13.25
N ASP A 61 13.23 14.05 -14.12
CA ASP A 61 12.72 14.90 -15.20
C ASP A 61 11.25 15.34 -15.06
N TYR A 62 10.52 14.78 -14.08
CA TYR A 62 9.08 15.00 -13.95
C TYR A 62 8.62 14.80 -12.50
N SER A 63 7.41 15.24 -12.19
CA SER A 63 6.79 14.98 -10.88
C SER A 63 5.38 14.41 -11.02
N TYR A 64 5.03 13.50 -10.12
CA TYR A 64 3.67 13.01 -9.96
C TYR A 64 3.01 13.71 -8.79
N LEU A 65 1.87 14.34 -9.07
CA LEU A 65 1.03 14.97 -8.06
C LEU A 65 -0.28 14.18 -7.93
N PHE A 66 -0.63 13.78 -6.72
CA PHE A 66 -1.86 13.05 -6.43
C PHE A 66 -2.83 13.97 -5.70
N LEU A 67 -3.99 14.23 -6.30
CA LEU A 67 -5.03 15.07 -5.71
C LEU A 67 -6.13 14.23 -5.10
N LYS A 68 -6.53 14.55 -3.87
CA LYS A 68 -7.73 14.00 -3.21
C LYS A 68 -8.85 15.03 -3.20
N GLN A 69 -10.08 14.55 -2.95
CA GLN A 69 -11.29 15.40 -2.94
C GLN A 69 -11.41 16.22 -4.23
N ALA A 70 -11.15 15.56 -5.36
CA ALA A 70 -11.04 16.25 -6.63
C ALA A 70 -12.44 16.66 -7.13
N VAL A 71 -12.52 17.89 -7.65
CA VAL A 71 -13.75 18.47 -8.20
C VAL A 71 -13.48 18.90 -9.63
N LEU A 72 -14.23 18.32 -10.55
CA LEU A 72 -14.22 18.68 -11.97
C LEU A 72 -15.17 19.86 -12.19
N SER A 73 -14.68 20.93 -12.80
CA SER A 73 -15.46 22.10 -13.19
C SER A 73 -15.63 22.16 -14.70
N VAL A 74 -16.88 22.09 -15.19
CA VAL A 74 -17.24 22.21 -16.61
C VAL A 74 -18.44 23.14 -16.76
N HIS A 75 -18.31 24.22 -17.56
CA HIS A 75 -19.40 25.16 -17.88
C HIS A 75 -20.20 25.63 -16.65
N SER A 76 -19.51 26.03 -15.58
CA SER A 76 -20.09 26.49 -14.30
C SER A 76 -20.81 25.42 -13.46
N GLN A 77 -20.73 24.15 -13.84
CA GLN A 77 -21.15 23.01 -13.01
C GLN A 77 -19.93 22.31 -12.43
N THR A 78 -20.08 21.82 -11.20
CA THR A 78 -19.04 21.08 -10.48
C THR A 78 -19.47 19.64 -10.23
N TYR A 79 -18.53 18.72 -10.40
CA TYR A 79 -18.72 17.29 -10.22
C TYR A 79 -17.65 16.75 -9.29
N ASN A 80 -18.05 16.11 -8.21
CA ASN A 80 -17.09 15.37 -7.38
C ASN A 80 -16.60 14.16 -8.16
N ILE A 81 -15.28 14.05 -8.28
CA ILE A 81 -14.62 12.96 -8.98
C ILE A 81 -13.61 12.27 -8.06
N SER A 82 -13.16 11.11 -8.51
CA SER A 82 -12.13 10.29 -7.92
C SER A 82 -10.83 11.07 -7.84
N ASN A 83 -9.92 10.58 -7.01
CA ASN A 83 -8.60 11.18 -6.92
C ASN A 83 -7.95 11.21 -8.31
N VAL A 84 -7.15 12.25 -8.56
CA VAL A 84 -6.54 12.50 -9.87
C VAL A 84 -5.03 12.41 -9.75
N ARG A 85 -4.40 11.68 -10.67
CA ARG A 85 -2.95 11.64 -10.81
C ARG A 85 -2.50 12.60 -11.91
N ILE A 86 -1.82 13.66 -11.53
CA ILE A 86 -1.23 14.64 -12.45
C ILE A 86 0.24 14.29 -12.68
N THR A 87 0.67 14.36 -13.93
CA THR A 87 2.09 14.25 -14.33
C THR A 87 2.55 15.62 -14.81
N LEU A 88 3.50 16.23 -14.11
CA LEU A 88 4.10 17.50 -14.48
C LEU A 88 5.43 17.24 -15.17
N LYS A 89 5.70 17.94 -16.28
CA LYS A 89 6.92 17.80 -17.09
C LYS A 89 8.16 18.45 -16.47
N VAL A 90 8.05 18.93 -15.23
CA VAL A 90 9.13 19.59 -14.50
C VAL A 90 9.12 19.01 -13.08
N PRO A 91 10.31 18.76 -12.48
CA PRO A 91 10.41 18.40 -11.08
C PRO A 91 10.01 19.60 -10.21
N VAL A 92 8.82 19.52 -9.61
CA VAL A 92 8.29 20.54 -8.70
C VAL A 92 7.60 19.82 -7.55
N HIS A 93 7.97 20.16 -6.32
CA HIS A 93 7.29 19.66 -5.13
C HIS A 93 6.15 20.58 -4.70
N TYR A 94 4.98 20.00 -4.46
CA TYR A 94 3.87 20.67 -3.79
C TYR A 94 3.64 20.02 -2.42
N ALA A 95 3.57 20.84 -1.38
CA ALA A 95 3.36 20.37 -0.02
C ALA A 95 2.00 19.68 0.15
N VAL A 96 1.97 18.62 0.96
CA VAL A 96 0.76 17.88 1.32
C VAL A 96 -0.21 18.81 2.05
N GLY A 97 -1.46 18.87 1.60
CA GLY A 97 -2.48 19.76 2.14
C GLY A 97 -2.82 20.96 1.24
N VAL A 98 -1.89 21.36 0.36
CA VAL A 98 -2.08 22.52 -0.52
C VAL A 98 -3.24 22.24 -1.47
N SER A 99 -4.13 23.21 -1.66
CA SER A 99 -5.19 23.10 -2.67
C SER A 99 -4.73 23.69 -3.98
N VAL A 100 -4.91 22.95 -5.08
CA VAL A 100 -4.50 23.37 -6.42
C VAL A 100 -5.65 23.29 -7.40
N SER A 101 -5.58 24.11 -8.44
CA SER A 101 -6.40 24.06 -9.65
C SER A 101 -5.51 23.64 -10.82
N ALA A 102 -5.88 22.59 -11.52
CA ALA A 102 -5.18 22.07 -12.67
C ALA A 102 -6.06 22.19 -13.92
N PHE A 103 -5.58 22.92 -14.92
CA PHE A 103 -6.24 23.10 -16.20
C PHE A 103 -5.56 22.26 -17.28
N GLY A 104 -6.32 21.37 -17.92
CA GLY A 104 -5.84 20.54 -19.03
C GLY A 104 -6.75 19.34 -19.33
N MET A 105 -6.23 18.41 -20.13
CA MET A 105 -6.98 17.25 -20.57
C MET A 105 -7.03 16.15 -19.50
N LEU A 106 -8.21 15.94 -18.92
CA LEU A 106 -8.48 14.85 -17.99
C LEU A 106 -8.82 13.56 -18.74
N LYS A 107 -8.18 12.44 -18.40
CA LYS A 107 -8.45 11.12 -18.99
C LYS A 107 -8.69 10.07 -17.92
N PRO A 108 -9.59 9.10 -18.14
CA PRO A 108 -9.68 7.93 -17.28
C PRO A 108 -8.38 7.12 -17.35
N ILE A 109 -8.05 6.40 -16.27
CA ILE A 109 -6.93 5.46 -16.30
C ILE A 109 -7.32 4.25 -17.14
N GLU A 110 -6.55 4.00 -18.19
CA GLU A 110 -6.81 2.93 -19.15
C GLU A 110 -6.62 1.53 -18.53
N ALA A 111 -7.54 0.64 -18.87
CA ALA A 111 -7.48 -0.78 -18.54
C ALA A 111 -6.40 -1.48 -19.40
N PRO A 112 -5.85 -2.62 -18.93
CA PRO A 112 -4.90 -3.39 -19.72
C PRO A 112 -5.54 -3.86 -21.03
N THR A 113 -4.78 -3.75 -22.12
CA THR A 113 -5.23 -4.17 -23.47
C THR A 113 -4.71 -5.56 -23.84
N ASN A 114 -3.68 -6.06 -23.15
CA ASN A 114 -3.10 -7.37 -23.37
C ASN A 114 -3.31 -8.30 -22.15
N PRO A 115 -3.59 -9.60 -22.36
CA PRO A 115 -3.55 -10.60 -21.30
C PRO A 115 -2.19 -10.63 -20.61
N GLY A 116 -2.17 -10.78 -19.28
CA GLY A 116 -0.93 -10.77 -18.48
C GLY A 116 -0.31 -9.39 -18.23
N GLN A 117 -0.79 -8.33 -18.88
CA GLN A 117 -0.32 -6.97 -18.62
C GLN A 117 -0.75 -6.51 -17.22
N PHE A 118 0.12 -5.73 -16.56
CA PHE A 118 -0.22 -5.11 -15.28
C PHE A 118 -1.47 -4.23 -15.39
N ASP A 119 -2.50 -4.57 -14.62
CA ASP A 119 -3.76 -3.83 -14.56
C ASP A 119 -3.61 -2.51 -13.77
N ARG A 120 -3.18 -1.46 -14.49
CA ARG A 120 -3.01 -0.11 -13.94
C ARG A 120 -4.34 0.48 -13.46
N ALA A 121 -5.43 0.26 -14.20
CA ALA A 121 -6.75 0.77 -13.85
C ALA A 121 -7.21 0.22 -12.51
N PHE A 122 -7.14 -1.11 -12.32
CA PHE A 122 -7.49 -1.75 -11.05
C PHE A 122 -6.58 -1.29 -9.90
N TYR A 123 -5.26 -1.23 -10.14
CA TYR A 123 -4.29 -0.78 -9.14
C TYR A 123 -4.55 0.65 -8.64
N TYR A 124 -4.83 1.59 -9.54
CA TYR A 124 -5.11 2.98 -9.17
C TYR A 124 -6.50 3.14 -8.58
N ARG A 125 -7.50 2.40 -9.08
CA ARG A 125 -8.85 2.34 -8.52
C ARG A 125 -8.84 1.85 -7.08
N LEU A 126 -8.00 0.86 -6.75
CA LEU A 126 -7.77 0.42 -5.37
C LEU A 126 -7.30 1.57 -4.45
N ARG A 127 -6.53 2.52 -5.00
CA ARG A 127 -6.05 3.72 -4.32
C ARG A 127 -7.02 4.91 -4.42
N GLY A 128 -8.22 4.69 -4.93
CA GLY A 128 -9.24 5.73 -5.14
C GLY A 128 -8.90 6.72 -6.25
N ILE A 129 -7.95 6.39 -7.13
CA ILE A 129 -7.53 7.23 -8.25
C ILE A 129 -8.21 6.73 -9.52
N GLY A 130 -9.04 7.57 -10.12
CA GLY A 130 -9.82 7.23 -11.33
C GLY A 130 -9.28 7.86 -12.61
N TYR A 131 -8.61 9.00 -12.49
CA TYR A 131 -8.21 9.82 -13.65
C TYR A 131 -6.75 10.23 -13.59
N THR A 132 -6.25 10.62 -14.75
CA THR A 132 -4.93 11.18 -14.92
C THR A 132 -4.94 12.39 -15.85
N MET A 133 -3.99 13.29 -15.64
CA MET A 133 -3.80 14.50 -16.45
C MET A 133 -2.30 14.70 -16.68
N SER A 134 -1.90 15.04 -17.90
CA SER A 134 -0.48 15.15 -18.27
C SER A 134 -0.13 16.56 -18.75
N GLY A 135 0.84 17.19 -18.08
CA GLY A 135 1.31 18.54 -18.35
C GLY A 135 0.28 19.67 -18.20
N PRO A 136 -0.60 19.67 -17.18
CA PRO A 136 -1.55 20.76 -17.02
C PRO A 136 -0.90 22.05 -16.51
N GLN A 137 -1.63 23.15 -16.66
CA GLN A 137 -1.31 24.40 -15.96
C GLN A 137 -1.83 24.30 -14.53
N ILE A 138 -0.96 24.51 -13.54
CA ILE A 138 -1.33 24.45 -12.12
C ILE A 138 -1.33 25.86 -11.52
N GLN A 139 -2.39 26.16 -10.77
CA GLN A 139 -2.51 27.34 -9.91
C GLN A 139 -2.76 26.91 -8.46
N VAL A 140 -2.01 27.47 -7.52
CA VAL A 140 -2.26 27.25 -6.08
C VAL A 140 -3.45 28.09 -5.64
N LEU A 141 -4.46 27.44 -5.05
CA LEU A 141 -5.66 28.08 -4.52
C LEU A 141 -5.55 28.37 -3.02
N SER A 142 -4.92 27.47 -2.26
CA SER A 142 -4.72 27.61 -0.81
C SER A 142 -3.40 26.98 -0.40
N SER A 143 -2.68 27.68 0.48
CA SER A 143 -1.39 27.24 1.02
C SER A 143 -1.51 26.53 2.38
N HIS A 144 -2.71 26.08 2.75
CA HIS A 144 -2.88 25.24 3.94
C HIS A 144 -2.09 23.95 3.78
N ILE A 145 -1.39 23.50 4.83
CA ILE A 145 -0.59 22.27 4.81
C ILE A 145 -1.01 21.33 5.92
N HIS A 146 -0.80 20.03 5.72
CA HIS A 146 -0.91 19.02 6.77
C HIS A 146 0.48 18.75 7.37
N PRO A 147 0.84 19.37 8.51
CA PRO A 147 2.24 19.41 8.96
C PRO A 147 2.83 18.04 9.26
N VAL A 148 2.03 17.11 9.80
CA VAL A 148 2.50 15.75 10.10
C VAL A 148 2.77 14.97 8.81
N SER A 149 1.84 15.00 7.86
CA SER A 149 1.98 14.29 6.58
C SER A 149 3.10 14.88 5.72
N GLU A 150 3.21 16.21 5.69
CA GLU A 150 4.31 16.90 5.00
C GLU A 150 5.65 16.62 5.67
N GLY A 151 5.72 16.66 7.00
CA GLY A 151 6.94 16.29 7.73
C GLY A 151 7.41 14.87 7.42
N LEU A 152 6.48 13.90 7.33
CA LEU A 152 6.82 12.54 6.91
C LEU A 152 7.27 12.46 5.45
N ALA A 153 6.69 13.26 4.54
CA ALA A 153 7.12 13.34 3.15
C ALA A 153 8.55 13.90 3.02
N ILE A 154 8.86 14.97 3.76
CA ILE A 154 10.20 15.57 3.83
C ILE A 154 11.22 14.56 4.39
N VAL A 155 10.87 13.86 5.47
CA VAL A 155 11.74 12.81 6.04
C VAL A 155 11.97 11.69 5.03
N ARG A 156 10.93 11.26 4.30
CA ARG A 156 11.04 10.24 3.26
C ARG A 156 12.03 10.65 2.18
N GLU A 157 11.92 11.88 1.66
CA GLU A 157 12.83 12.35 0.61
C GLU A 157 14.25 12.52 1.15
N ALA A 158 14.43 13.04 2.37
CA ALA A 158 15.75 13.14 2.99
C ALA A 158 16.42 11.76 3.19
N LEU A 159 15.65 10.72 3.52
CA LEU A 159 16.15 9.34 3.58
C LEU A 159 16.49 8.82 2.18
N ARG A 160 15.66 9.10 1.19
CA ARG A 160 15.89 8.72 -0.21
C ARG A 160 17.20 9.32 -0.72
N GLU A 161 17.45 10.62 -0.51
CA GLU A 161 18.71 11.28 -0.85
C GLU A 161 19.92 10.63 -0.18
N ARG A 162 19.82 10.37 1.13
CA ARG A 162 20.91 9.71 1.87
C ARG A 162 21.23 8.34 1.30
N ILE A 163 20.21 7.56 0.93
CA ILE A 163 20.42 6.24 0.28
C ILE A 163 21.10 6.42 -1.08
N ARG A 164 20.66 7.39 -1.90
CA ARG A 164 21.26 7.67 -3.21
C ARG A 164 22.73 8.09 -3.11
N HIS A 165 23.11 8.82 -2.06
CA HIS A 165 24.49 9.24 -1.84
C HIS A 165 25.36 8.17 -1.17
N ALA A 166 24.79 7.29 -0.36
CA ALA A 166 25.54 6.29 0.38
C ALA A 166 25.86 5.01 -0.44
N PHE A 167 25.09 4.74 -1.50
CA PHE A 167 25.19 3.49 -2.26
C PHE A 167 25.28 3.72 -3.77
N PRO A 168 25.90 2.80 -4.53
CA PRO A 168 25.82 2.79 -6.00
C PRO A 168 24.37 2.75 -6.49
N LYS A 169 24.10 3.31 -7.68
CA LYS A 169 22.73 3.53 -8.23
C LYS A 169 21.82 2.31 -8.12
N GLU A 170 22.29 1.13 -8.54
CA GLU A 170 21.51 -0.12 -8.49
C GLU A 170 21.19 -0.56 -7.05
N ALA A 171 22.20 -0.55 -6.18
CA ALA A 171 22.03 -0.90 -4.76
C ALA A 171 21.13 0.10 -4.03
N ALA A 172 21.26 1.40 -4.33
CA ALA A 172 20.39 2.44 -3.81
C ALA A 172 18.92 2.18 -4.17
N GLY A 173 18.64 1.75 -5.40
CA GLY A 173 17.30 1.37 -5.83
C GLY A 173 16.71 0.19 -5.05
N ILE A 174 17.50 -0.87 -4.86
CA ILE A 174 17.08 -2.04 -4.08
C ILE A 174 16.83 -1.68 -2.61
N ILE A 175 17.76 -0.94 -1.99
CA ILE A 175 17.65 -0.53 -0.58
C ILE A 175 16.46 0.41 -0.38
N SER A 176 16.25 1.37 -1.29
CA SER A 176 15.10 2.28 -1.24
C SER A 176 13.77 1.50 -1.34
N ALA A 177 13.70 0.48 -2.21
CA ALA A 177 12.53 -0.37 -2.32
C ALA A 177 12.27 -1.17 -1.03
N MET A 178 13.32 -1.71 -0.41
CA MET A 178 13.22 -2.53 0.80
C MET A 178 12.90 -1.72 2.08
N ILE A 179 13.41 -0.49 2.20
CA ILE A 179 13.28 0.32 3.42
C ILE A 179 12.15 1.34 3.31
N LEU A 180 12.03 2.02 2.17
CA LEU A 180 11.08 3.11 1.95
C LEU A 180 9.86 2.66 1.13
N GLY A 181 9.87 1.43 0.58
CA GLY A 181 8.84 0.97 -0.34
C GLY A 181 8.89 1.68 -1.70
N ASP A 182 9.95 2.44 -1.96
CA ASP A 182 10.11 3.26 -3.16
C ASP A 182 10.87 2.51 -4.25
N LYS A 183 10.14 2.17 -5.30
CA LYS A 183 10.61 1.40 -6.45
C LYS A 183 11.05 2.29 -7.62
N SER A 184 10.98 3.61 -7.49
CA SER A 184 11.27 4.56 -8.57
C SER A 184 12.72 4.51 -9.06
N LEU A 185 13.65 4.14 -8.19
CA LEU A 185 15.08 4.06 -8.48
C LEU A 185 15.51 2.70 -9.04
N LEU A 186 14.60 1.72 -9.15
CA LEU A 186 14.90 0.42 -9.71
C LEU A 186 14.99 0.51 -11.23
N THR A 187 16.09 0.02 -11.81
CA THR A 187 16.20 -0.17 -13.26
C THR A 187 15.29 -1.32 -13.71
N GLU A 188 14.85 -1.28 -14.97
CA GLU A 188 14.02 -2.36 -15.51
C GLU A 188 14.76 -3.70 -15.54
N ASP A 189 16.09 -3.70 -15.71
CA ASP A 189 16.89 -4.93 -15.65
C ASP A 189 16.86 -5.58 -14.27
N VAL A 190 17.03 -4.78 -13.20
CA VAL A 190 16.92 -5.27 -11.82
C VAL A 190 15.51 -5.78 -11.56
N ARG A 191 14.49 -5.00 -11.96
CA ARG A 191 13.09 -5.39 -11.77
C ARG A 191 12.77 -6.71 -12.47
N THR A 192 13.22 -6.86 -13.71
CA THR A 192 13.01 -8.05 -14.53
C THR A 192 13.77 -9.24 -13.95
N GLY A 193 15.01 -9.04 -13.51
CA GLY A 193 15.80 -10.08 -12.83
C GLY A 193 15.12 -10.64 -11.58
N PHE A 194 14.60 -9.77 -10.70
CA PHE A 194 13.83 -10.21 -9.53
C PHE A 194 12.50 -10.88 -9.90
N SER A 195 11.84 -10.45 -10.98
CA SER A 195 10.61 -11.05 -11.51
C SER A 195 10.86 -12.45 -12.06
N MET A 196 11.84 -12.60 -12.94
CA MET A 196 12.26 -13.89 -13.49
C MET A 196 12.78 -14.84 -12.40
N GLY A 197 13.43 -14.31 -11.36
CA GLY A 197 13.83 -15.09 -10.18
C GLY A 197 12.66 -15.56 -9.30
N GLY A 198 11.46 -15.00 -9.47
CA GLY A 198 10.32 -15.23 -8.56
C GLY A 198 10.50 -14.63 -7.17
N VAL A 199 11.45 -13.70 -7.01
CA VAL A 199 11.82 -13.07 -5.73
C VAL A 199 11.39 -11.60 -5.64
N SER A 200 10.50 -11.12 -6.52
CA SER A 200 9.99 -9.74 -6.46
C SER A 200 9.34 -9.35 -5.14
N HIS A 201 8.90 -10.32 -4.35
CA HIS A 201 8.36 -10.08 -3.01
C HIS A 201 9.43 -9.53 -2.04
N MET A 202 10.72 -9.73 -2.32
CA MET A 202 11.82 -9.16 -1.53
C MET A 202 11.98 -7.65 -1.75
N LEU A 203 11.58 -7.14 -2.92
CA LEU A 203 11.56 -5.70 -3.21
C LEU A 203 10.37 -4.99 -2.55
N ALA A 204 9.61 -5.68 -1.69
CA ALA A 204 8.52 -5.12 -0.91
C ALA A 204 8.82 -5.23 0.58
N ILE A 205 8.35 -4.26 1.36
CA ILE A 205 8.44 -4.31 2.81
C ILE A 205 7.60 -5.47 3.32
N SER A 206 8.26 -6.50 3.85
CA SER A 206 7.57 -7.69 4.36
C SER A 206 7.01 -7.46 5.77
N GLY A 207 6.03 -8.28 6.16
CA GLY A 207 5.48 -8.23 7.52
C GLY A 207 6.53 -8.51 8.60
N LEU A 208 7.54 -9.33 8.29
CA LEU A 208 8.64 -9.64 9.21
C LEU A 208 9.46 -8.40 9.57
N HIS A 209 9.76 -7.54 8.58
CA HIS A 209 10.49 -6.28 8.83
C HIS A 209 9.73 -5.40 9.83
N ILE A 210 8.42 -5.26 9.63
CA ILE A 210 7.55 -4.46 10.51
C ILE A 210 7.46 -5.07 11.90
N SER A 211 7.29 -6.39 12.01
CA SER A 211 7.19 -7.07 13.30
C SER A 211 8.51 -6.97 14.08
N LEU A 212 9.65 -7.17 13.43
CA LEU A 212 10.97 -7.04 14.05
C LEU A 212 11.24 -5.60 14.49
N PHE A 213 10.95 -4.63 13.62
CA PHE A 213 11.09 -3.22 13.94
C PHE A 213 10.19 -2.81 15.11
N GLY A 214 8.93 -3.22 15.10
CA GLY A 214 7.96 -2.93 16.15
C GLY A 214 8.34 -3.51 17.50
N GLU A 215 8.71 -4.79 17.53
CA GLU A 215 9.11 -5.48 18.76
C GLU A 215 10.46 -4.95 19.28
N GLY A 216 11.44 -4.74 18.38
CA GLY A 216 12.73 -4.17 18.72
C GLY A 216 12.61 -2.76 19.30
N LEU A 217 11.80 -1.91 18.66
CA LEU A 217 11.50 -0.56 19.15
C LEU A 217 10.80 -0.60 20.52
N TYR A 218 9.80 -1.47 20.69
CA TYR A 218 9.12 -1.64 21.97
C TYR A 218 10.10 -2.02 23.09
N ARG A 219 10.98 -3.00 22.86
CA ARG A 219 11.99 -3.42 23.83
C ARG A 219 12.99 -2.31 24.13
N LEU A 220 13.44 -1.58 23.11
CA LEU A 220 14.33 -0.43 23.28
C LEU A 220 13.68 0.67 24.14
N LEU A 221 12.40 0.98 23.90
CA LEU A 221 11.65 1.93 24.70
C LEU A 221 11.53 1.49 26.17
N LEU A 222 11.41 0.19 26.45
CA LEU A 222 11.38 -0.33 27.82
C LEU A 222 12.72 -0.16 28.57
N LEU A 223 13.85 -0.06 27.86
CA LEU A 223 15.16 0.23 28.48
C LEU A 223 15.27 1.67 28.98
N ILE A 224 14.43 2.58 28.48
CA ILE A 224 14.41 3.98 28.91
C ILE A 224 13.80 4.04 30.33
N PRO A 225 14.49 4.62 31.33
CA PRO A 225 14.03 4.65 32.73
C PRO A 225 12.61 5.21 32.91
N PHE A 226 12.22 6.16 32.05
CA PHE A 226 10.87 6.76 32.01
C PHE A 226 9.76 5.72 31.74
N PHE A 227 10.04 4.72 30.90
CA PHE A 227 9.06 3.69 30.51
C PHE A 227 9.19 2.37 31.30
N GLY A 228 10.40 2.07 31.83
CA GLY A 228 10.70 0.81 32.52
C GLY A 228 9.95 0.56 33.84
N ARG A 229 9.53 1.60 34.57
CA ARG A 229 8.85 1.49 35.89
C ARG A 229 7.31 1.55 35.79
N GLY A 230 6.71 0.62 35.03
CA GLY A 230 5.24 0.43 35.01
C GLY A 230 4.49 1.11 33.87
N ARG A 231 5.19 1.80 32.95
CA ARG A 231 4.59 2.43 31.76
C ARG A 231 4.74 1.60 30.49
N LYS A 232 4.69 0.27 30.63
CA LYS A 232 4.70 -0.68 29.49
C LYS A 232 3.62 -0.37 28.46
N LYS A 233 2.45 0.10 28.93
CA LYS A 233 1.36 0.57 28.07
C LYS A 233 1.74 1.81 27.24
N GLY A 234 2.43 2.77 27.85
CA GLY A 234 2.93 3.97 27.17
C GLY A 234 3.99 3.64 26.11
N ALA A 235 4.94 2.75 26.42
CA ALA A 235 5.95 2.30 25.47
C ALA A 235 5.32 1.58 24.26
N GLY A 236 4.34 0.71 24.49
CA GLY A 236 3.66 0.01 23.39
C GLY A 236 2.77 0.95 22.57
N ALA A 237 2.09 1.91 23.20
CA ALA A 237 1.32 2.93 22.48
C ALA A 237 2.23 3.80 21.60
N LEU A 238 3.39 4.23 22.11
CA LEU A 238 4.37 4.98 21.34
C LEU A 238 4.94 4.16 20.17
N ALA A 239 5.23 2.87 20.39
CA ALA A 239 5.68 1.97 19.32
C ALA A 239 4.62 1.83 18.22
N ILE A 240 3.33 1.72 18.57
CA ILE A 240 2.23 1.70 17.60
C ILE A 240 2.20 3.00 16.79
N VAL A 241 2.29 4.17 17.44
CA VAL A 241 2.29 5.47 16.76
C VAL A 241 3.46 5.56 15.78
N ILE A 242 4.66 5.16 16.19
CA ILE A 242 5.85 5.17 15.32
C ILE A 242 5.67 4.22 14.13
N LEU A 243 5.09 3.04 14.34
CA LEU A 243 4.81 2.09 13.26
C LEU A 243 3.74 2.61 12.28
N ILE A 244 2.70 3.31 12.76
CA ILE A 244 1.72 3.96 11.90
C ILE A 244 2.41 5.05 11.06
N SER A 245 3.24 5.89 11.67
CA SER A 245 4.01 6.90 10.95
C SER A 245 4.95 6.26 9.91
N TYR A 246 5.58 5.14 10.23
CA TYR A 246 6.40 4.39 9.28
C TYR A 246 5.58 3.77 8.14
N ALA A 247 4.37 3.28 8.43
CA ALA A 247 3.46 2.78 7.41
C ALA A 247 3.02 3.88 6.43
N VAL A 248 2.75 5.09 6.94
CA VAL A 248 2.45 6.28 6.11
C VAL A 248 3.67 6.65 5.26
N LEU A 249 4.85 6.70 5.87
CA LEU A 249 6.12 7.03 5.20
C LEU A 249 6.42 6.07 4.05
N THR A 250 6.13 4.78 4.22
CA THR A 250 6.40 3.73 3.23
C THR A 250 5.29 3.52 2.20
N GLY A 251 4.29 4.40 2.17
CA GLY A 251 3.22 4.38 1.16
C GLY A 251 2.12 3.34 1.41
N LEU A 252 1.92 2.92 2.67
CA LEU A 252 0.75 2.15 3.12
C LEU A 252 0.52 0.86 2.32
N SER A 253 1.57 0.08 2.07
CA SER A 253 1.41 -1.23 1.43
C SER A 253 0.52 -2.16 2.27
N VAL A 254 -0.21 -3.06 1.60
CA VAL A 254 -1.12 -4.00 2.30
C VAL A 254 -0.39 -4.85 3.34
N ALA A 255 0.82 -5.31 3.01
CA ALA A 255 1.65 -6.09 3.93
C ALA A 255 2.05 -5.26 5.18
N THR A 256 2.36 -3.98 4.97
CA THR A 256 2.70 -3.03 6.03
C THR A 256 1.50 -2.75 6.94
N ILE A 257 0.35 -2.35 6.37
CA ILE A 257 -0.88 -2.05 7.13
C ILE A 257 -1.27 -3.25 7.99
N ARG A 258 -1.33 -4.45 7.39
CA ARG A 258 -1.66 -5.68 8.12
C ARG A 258 -0.69 -5.91 9.28
N ALA A 259 0.61 -5.77 9.07
CA ALA A 259 1.60 -6.01 10.13
C ALA A 259 1.47 -4.99 11.27
N VAL A 260 1.19 -3.72 10.97
CA VAL A 260 0.91 -2.69 11.99
C VAL A 260 -0.35 -3.01 12.77
N ILE A 261 -1.44 -3.43 12.11
CA ILE A 261 -2.68 -3.83 12.78
C ILE A 261 -2.42 -5.04 13.70
N MET A 262 -1.74 -6.08 13.20
CA MET A 262 -1.44 -7.27 14.00
C MET A 262 -0.54 -6.93 15.20
N PHE A 263 0.43 -6.04 15.04
CA PHE A 263 1.25 -5.54 16.15
C PHE A 263 0.41 -4.76 17.18
N ALA A 264 -0.51 -3.92 16.72
CA ALA A 264 -1.43 -3.20 17.60
C ALA A 264 -2.36 -4.15 18.37
N VAL A 265 -2.85 -5.21 17.72
CA VAL A 265 -3.64 -6.28 18.38
C VAL A 265 -2.81 -7.02 19.42
N MET A 266 -1.55 -7.35 19.10
CA MET A 266 -0.63 -8.01 20.04
C MET A 266 -0.41 -7.14 21.29
N ARG A 267 -0.07 -5.86 21.12
CA ARG A 267 0.09 -4.92 22.25
C ARG A 267 -1.23 -4.67 23.00
N GLY A 268 -2.35 -4.60 22.28
CA GLY A 268 -3.68 -4.48 22.87
C GLY A 268 -4.03 -5.68 23.75
N ALA A 269 -3.68 -6.89 23.33
CA ALA A 269 -3.84 -8.11 24.13
C ALA A 269 -2.99 -8.04 25.40
N ASP A 270 -1.72 -7.64 25.30
CA ASP A 270 -0.83 -7.45 26.45
C ASP A 270 -1.42 -6.44 27.46
N PHE A 271 -2.02 -5.34 26.96
CA PHE A 271 -2.61 -4.31 27.83
C PHE A 271 -3.90 -4.75 28.51
N ALA A 272 -4.65 -5.63 27.87
CA ALA A 272 -5.87 -6.24 28.36
C ALA A 272 -5.61 -7.48 29.24
N GLY A 273 -4.35 -7.89 29.41
CA GLY A 273 -3.99 -9.11 30.14
C GLY A 273 -4.47 -10.38 29.44
N ARG A 274 -4.61 -10.35 28.11
CA ARG A 274 -5.05 -11.49 27.29
C ARG A 274 -3.89 -12.04 26.46
N THR A 275 -4.00 -13.31 26.11
CA THR A 275 -3.06 -13.96 25.19
C THR A 275 -3.31 -13.53 23.75
N TYR A 276 -2.26 -13.19 23.02
CA TYR A 276 -2.33 -12.92 21.58
C TYR A 276 -2.75 -14.19 20.82
N ASP A 277 -3.81 -14.08 20.02
CA ASP A 277 -4.30 -15.16 19.15
C ASP A 277 -4.09 -14.78 17.67
N PRO A 278 -3.03 -15.27 17.01
CA PRO A 278 -2.67 -14.83 15.67
C PRO A 278 -3.78 -15.03 14.62
N PRO A 279 -4.53 -16.15 14.59
CA PRO A 279 -5.62 -16.34 13.62
C PRO A 279 -6.73 -15.29 13.76
N THR A 280 -7.07 -14.90 14.99
CA THR A 280 -8.01 -13.79 15.22
C THR A 280 -7.44 -12.46 14.76
N ALA A 281 -6.15 -12.19 15.01
CA ALA A 281 -5.48 -10.98 14.54
C ALA A 281 -5.41 -10.89 13.01
N ILE A 282 -5.16 -12.01 12.32
CA ILE A 282 -5.17 -12.09 10.86
C ILE A 282 -6.57 -11.77 10.31
N ALA A 283 -7.61 -12.43 10.83
CA ALA A 283 -8.99 -12.20 10.39
C ALA A 283 -9.45 -10.76 10.65
N PHE A 284 -9.09 -10.20 11.81
CA PHE A 284 -9.39 -8.82 12.16
C PHE A 284 -8.66 -7.82 11.25
N ALA A 285 -7.37 -8.03 10.98
CA ALA A 285 -6.61 -7.17 10.07
C ALA A 285 -7.15 -7.23 8.63
N ALA A 286 -7.53 -8.42 8.15
CA ALA A 286 -8.17 -8.59 6.86
C ALA A 286 -9.48 -7.80 6.78
N LEU A 287 -10.33 -7.90 7.81
CA LEU A 287 -11.61 -7.21 7.86
C LEU A 287 -11.42 -5.69 7.83
N LEU A 288 -10.52 -5.13 8.64
CA LEU A 288 -10.29 -3.68 8.65
C LEU A 288 -9.83 -3.15 7.30
N ILE A 289 -8.94 -3.87 6.61
CA ILE A 289 -8.46 -3.49 5.28
C ILE A 289 -9.60 -3.56 4.24
N VAL A 290 -10.44 -4.59 4.30
CA VAL A 290 -11.58 -4.77 3.38
C VAL A 290 -12.69 -3.75 3.62
N ILE A 291 -12.94 -3.35 4.88
CA ILE A 291 -13.91 -2.29 5.19
C ILE A 291 -13.49 -0.95 4.58
N GLU A 292 -12.21 -0.61 4.66
CA GLU A 292 -11.69 0.66 4.10
C GLU A 292 -11.76 0.66 2.56
N GLN A 293 -11.46 -0.47 1.93
CA GLN A 293 -11.51 -0.64 0.49
C GLN A 293 -11.85 -2.09 0.13
N PRO A 294 -13.13 -2.37 -0.25
CA PRO A 294 -13.58 -3.73 -0.51
C PRO A 294 -12.88 -4.42 -1.68
N LEU A 295 -12.37 -3.65 -2.65
CA LEU A 295 -11.63 -4.18 -3.81
C LEU A 295 -10.36 -4.96 -3.42
N TYR A 296 -9.84 -4.81 -2.20
CA TYR A 296 -8.67 -5.56 -1.75
C TYR A 296 -8.87 -7.08 -1.80
N VAL A 297 -10.10 -7.59 -1.70
CA VAL A 297 -10.37 -9.05 -1.78
C VAL A 297 -9.98 -9.65 -3.12
N PHE A 298 -9.94 -8.84 -4.20
CA PHE A 298 -9.54 -9.26 -5.54
C PHE A 298 -8.08 -8.89 -5.86
N TYR A 299 -7.39 -8.18 -4.96
CA TYR A 299 -6.02 -7.74 -5.19
C TYR A 299 -5.03 -8.86 -4.84
N SER A 300 -4.21 -9.25 -5.80
CA SER A 300 -3.22 -10.33 -5.65
C SER A 300 -2.27 -10.10 -4.47
N GLY A 301 -1.80 -8.86 -4.26
CA GLY A 301 -0.92 -8.53 -3.14
C GLY A 301 -1.59 -8.69 -1.77
N PHE A 302 -2.90 -8.51 -1.67
CA PHE A 302 -3.65 -8.80 -0.44
C PHE A 302 -3.75 -10.32 -0.22
N ILE A 303 -4.20 -11.06 -1.24
CA ILE A 303 -4.38 -12.51 -1.14
C ILE A 303 -3.05 -13.20 -0.78
N LEU A 304 -1.97 -12.90 -1.51
CA LEU A 304 -0.65 -13.47 -1.28
C LEU A 304 -0.12 -13.14 0.12
N SER A 305 -0.31 -11.89 0.57
CA SER A 305 0.10 -11.46 1.91
C SER A 305 -0.63 -12.27 2.99
N PHE A 306 -1.96 -12.35 2.93
CA PHE A 306 -2.77 -13.06 3.94
C PHE A 306 -2.60 -14.59 3.90
N LEU A 307 -2.44 -15.18 2.72
CA LEU A 307 -2.08 -16.60 2.59
C LEU A 307 -0.74 -16.89 3.24
N ALA A 308 0.28 -16.07 2.98
CA ALA A 308 1.61 -16.29 3.54
C ALA A 308 1.61 -16.29 5.06
N VAL A 309 1.03 -15.26 5.70
CA VAL A 309 0.97 -15.20 7.18
C VAL A 309 0.12 -16.32 7.78
N THR A 310 -0.92 -16.77 7.07
CA THR A 310 -1.76 -17.90 7.51
C THR A 310 -0.97 -19.19 7.49
N VAL A 311 -0.23 -19.48 6.41
CA VAL A 311 0.65 -20.66 6.31
C VAL A 311 1.70 -20.63 7.43
N PHE A 312 2.40 -19.50 7.60
CA PHE A 312 3.39 -19.36 8.68
C PHE A 312 2.79 -19.53 10.07
N THR A 313 1.55 -19.10 10.29
CA THR A 313 0.87 -19.24 11.59
C THR A 313 0.42 -20.67 11.87
N VAL A 314 -0.08 -21.38 10.85
CA VAL A 314 -0.64 -22.73 11.00
C VAL A 314 0.46 -23.79 11.06
N PHE A 315 1.55 -23.61 10.29
CA PHE A 315 2.63 -24.58 10.14
C PHE A 315 3.93 -24.10 10.80
N TYR A 316 3.84 -23.27 11.84
CA TYR A 316 5.01 -22.72 12.54
C TYR A 316 5.89 -23.79 13.21
N ASP A 317 5.31 -24.98 13.48
CA ASP A 317 5.94 -26.12 14.15
C ASP A 317 6.70 -27.05 13.19
N ARG A 318 6.60 -26.82 11.88
CA ARG A 318 7.27 -27.60 10.84
C ARG A 318 8.64 -27.00 10.50
N SER A 319 9.49 -27.79 9.87
CA SER A 319 10.77 -27.29 9.35
C SER A 319 10.52 -26.21 8.30
N GLY A 320 11.43 -25.22 8.23
CA GLY A 320 11.34 -24.13 7.26
C GLY A 320 11.14 -24.62 5.83
N ILE A 321 11.79 -25.74 5.46
CA ILE A 321 11.63 -26.39 4.16
C ILE A 321 10.19 -26.82 3.88
N VAL A 322 9.56 -27.51 4.83
CA VAL A 322 8.18 -27.99 4.67
C VAL A 322 7.22 -26.81 4.60
N THR A 323 7.39 -25.80 5.47
CA THR A 323 6.57 -24.59 5.46
C THR A 323 6.72 -23.81 4.15
N GLY A 324 7.93 -23.73 3.60
CA GLY A 324 8.21 -23.13 2.30
C GLY A 324 7.53 -23.84 1.14
N LEU A 325 7.55 -25.18 1.13
CA LEU A 325 6.84 -25.98 0.12
C LEU A 325 5.32 -25.81 0.21
N ILE A 326 4.76 -25.80 1.43
CA ILE A 326 3.32 -25.54 1.63
C ILE A 326 2.96 -24.13 1.15
N LEU A 327 3.76 -23.13 1.52
CA LEU A 327 3.57 -21.75 1.08
C LEU A 327 3.56 -21.65 -0.44
N PHE A 328 4.52 -22.32 -1.08
CA PHE A 328 4.61 -22.39 -2.53
C PHE A 328 3.33 -22.99 -3.15
N LEU A 329 2.90 -24.16 -2.69
CA LEU A 329 1.71 -24.83 -3.22
C LEU A 329 0.43 -24.00 -3.01
N VAL A 330 0.31 -23.31 -1.88
CA VAL A 330 -0.85 -22.46 -1.55
C VAL A 330 -0.87 -21.18 -2.39
N THR A 331 0.28 -20.59 -2.69
CA THR A 331 0.37 -19.32 -3.43
C THR A 331 0.42 -19.52 -4.95
N LEU A 332 0.84 -20.69 -5.43
CA LEU A 332 1.00 -20.99 -6.86
C LEU A 332 -0.26 -20.70 -7.70
N PRO A 333 -1.49 -21.11 -7.30
CA PRO A 333 -2.68 -20.82 -8.10
C PRO A 333 -2.93 -19.31 -8.26
N VAL A 334 -2.66 -18.53 -7.21
CA VAL A 334 -2.82 -17.08 -7.22
C VAL A 334 -1.77 -16.43 -8.11
N ILE A 335 -0.53 -16.92 -8.07
CA ILE A 335 0.56 -16.44 -8.91
C ILE A 335 0.24 -16.70 -10.39
N LEU A 336 -0.13 -17.93 -10.74
CA LEU A 336 -0.48 -18.31 -12.11
C LEU A 336 -1.66 -17.50 -12.65
N TRP A 337 -2.69 -17.29 -11.84
CA TRP A 337 -3.85 -16.49 -12.23
C TRP A 337 -3.54 -15.00 -12.39
N SER A 338 -2.68 -14.44 -11.53
CA SER A 338 -2.44 -12.99 -11.47
C SER A 338 -1.35 -12.52 -12.43
N PHE A 339 -0.31 -13.34 -12.64
CA PHE A 339 0.89 -12.92 -13.36
C PHE A 339 1.09 -13.63 -14.70
N TYR A 340 0.38 -14.73 -14.97
CA TYR A 340 0.51 -15.52 -16.22
C TYR A 340 1.92 -16.02 -16.55
N GLU A 341 2.86 -15.82 -15.63
CA GLU A 341 4.26 -16.20 -15.75
C GLU A 341 4.66 -16.98 -14.49
N PHE A 342 5.46 -18.02 -14.68
CA PHE A 342 6.02 -18.81 -13.60
C PHE A 342 7.46 -19.21 -13.92
N SER A 343 8.35 -18.96 -12.98
CA SER A 343 9.74 -19.39 -13.08
C SER A 343 9.93 -20.73 -12.38
N SER A 344 10.33 -21.74 -13.16
CA SER A 344 10.51 -23.12 -12.68
C SER A 344 11.58 -23.24 -11.60
N TYR A 345 12.52 -22.30 -11.52
CA TYR A 345 13.60 -22.27 -10.55
C TYR A 345 13.32 -21.39 -9.32
N THR A 346 12.12 -20.79 -9.21
CA THR A 346 11.73 -19.95 -8.05
C THR A 346 11.86 -20.66 -6.72
N ILE A 347 11.55 -21.96 -6.64
CA ILE A 347 11.68 -22.74 -5.39
C ILE A 347 13.15 -22.79 -4.94
N LEU A 348 14.07 -23.09 -5.86
CA LEU A 348 15.50 -23.20 -5.56
C LEU A 348 16.07 -21.85 -5.14
N ILE A 349 15.72 -20.77 -5.87
CA ILE A 349 16.18 -19.42 -5.53
C ILE A 349 15.61 -18.98 -4.17
N ASN A 350 14.33 -19.22 -3.88
CA ASN A 350 13.75 -18.86 -2.59
C ASN A 350 14.46 -19.54 -1.42
N PHE A 351 14.88 -20.80 -1.56
CA PHE A 351 15.65 -21.49 -0.52
C PHE A 351 17.05 -20.91 -0.29
N ILE A 352 17.70 -20.42 -1.34
CA ILE A 352 19.03 -19.80 -1.23
C ILE A 352 18.93 -18.41 -0.60
N VAL A 353 17.93 -17.64 -1.04
CA VAL A 353 17.86 -16.20 -0.75
C VAL A 353 17.13 -15.91 0.56
N VAL A 354 16.12 -16.71 0.93
CA VAL A 354 15.41 -16.62 2.20
C VAL A 354 15.56 -17.96 2.92
N PRO A 355 16.65 -18.17 3.68
CA PRO A 355 16.77 -19.35 4.52
C PRO A 355 15.66 -19.30 5.57
N LEU A 356 14.64 -20.13 5.37
CA LEU A 356 13.44 -20.27 6.21
C LEU A 356 13.75 -20.87 7.58
#